data_AF-A0A3N4KHM0-F1
#
_entry.id   AF-A0A3N4KHM0-F1
#
_cell.length_a   1.000
_cell.length_b   1.000
_cell.length_c   1.000
_cell.angle_alpha   90.00
_cell.angle_beta   90.00
_cell.angle_gamma   90.00
#
_symmetry.space_group_name_H-M   'P 1'
#
loop_
_entity.id
_entity.type
_entity.pdbx_description
1 polymer ?
#
loop_
_entity_poly.entity_id
_entity_poly.type
_entity_poly.pdbx_seq_one_letter_code
_entity_poly.pdbx_strand_id
1 'polypeptide(L)'
;MTKGTSILQELCIAILTLHSIVHMQWNEISTHLKVHPESARQMIQRSKAHVSDDFFALLNDVGHDEPVYPPGPSQKYPKGSEESERLKDVALKPESFGKNPVQLARLASLDIVPLTAYKYIHQHHNFAPYRPHCKPKLSQNNILSHIQFAQWALTQLQESFIFTDETWIEIGSPQGKLNIWRPVGSDPYDFAIPTDSRPQFTLMLSGHFANRYWGEPYIWVRETRSERKEHVQELRFENEQKRKYQEQLCTNACIPGTEEHSLLESINTEIHNYNQNWLPNEPRQMPQCPEWAFKEEVGERSKGGGMDWWMY
;
A
#
# COMPACT_ATOMS: atom_id res chain seq x y z
N MET A 1 -45.70 -10.78 29.37
CA MET A 1 -45.80 -12.03 28.60
C MET A 1 -44.41 -12.63 28.52
N THR A 2 -44.19 -13.72 29.26
CA THR A 2 -42.94 -14.47 29.34
C THR A 2 -42.70 -15.22 28.02
N LYS A 3 -41.45 -15.14 27.52
CA LYS A 3 -40.98 -15.76 26.28
C LYS A 3 -41.20 -17.28 26.34
N GLY A 4 -42.04 -17.80 25.44
CA GLY A 4 -42.14 -19.24 25.21
C GLY A 4 -40.91 -19.71 24.45
N THR A 5 -40.18 -20.66 25.03
CA THR A 5 -39.23 -21.51 24.31
C THR A 5 -39.93 -22.06 23.06
N SER A 6 -39.28 -22.03 21.90
CA SER A 6 -39.81 -22.71 20.70
C SER A 6 -40.21 -24.12 21.09
N ILE A 7 -41.50 -24.42 20.98
CA ILE A 7 -42.05 -25.72 21.36
C ILE A 7 -41.39 -26.75 20.45
N LEU A 8 -40.83 -27.80 21.05
CA LEU A 8 -40.15 -28.88 20.33
C LEU A 8 -41.12 -29.46 19.29
N GLN A 9 -40.66 -29.63 18.05
CA GLN A 9 -41.45 -30.21 16.94
C GLN A 9 -42.16 -31.51 17.33
N GLU A 10 -41.50 -32.33 18.16
CA GLU A 10 -42.04 -33.56 18.74
C GLU A 10 -43.33 -33.33 19.55
N LEU A 11 -43.42 -32.23 20.29
CA LEU A 11 -44.59 -31.88 21.08
C LEU A 11 -45.77 -31.49 20.19
N CYS A 12 -45.50 -30.77 19.10
CA CYS A 12 -46.50 -30.43 18.10
C CYS A 12 -47.06 -31.70 17.41
N ILE A 13 -46.18 -32.64 17.04
CA ILE A 13 -46.57 -33.94 16.45
C ILE A 13 -47.42 -34.74 17.44
N ALA A 14 -47.03 -34.78 18.71
CA ALA A 14 -47.79 -35.47 19.76
C ALA A 14 -49.18 -34.86 19.95
N ILE A 15 -49.29 -33.52 20.01
CA ILE A 15 -50.58 -32.81 20.11
C ILE A 15 -51.47 -33.13 18.89
N LEU A 16 -50.92 -33.07 17.67
CA LEU A 16 -51.65 -33.37 16.43
C LEU A 16 -52.15 -34.81 16.38
N THR A 17 -51.30 -35.76 16.77
CA THR A 17 -51.62 -37.20 16.80
C THR A 17 -52.73 -37.50 17.80
N LEU A 18 -52.59 -37.02 19.04
CA LEU A 18 -53.59 -37.27 20.10
C LEU A 18 -54.95 -36.64 19.76
N HIS A 19 -54.96 -35.45 19.16
CA HIS A 19 -56.20 -34.79 18.79
C HIS A 19 -56.87 -35.41 17.55
N SER A 20 -56.09 -35.68 16.50
CA SER A 20 -56.65 -36.03 15.18
C SER A 20 -56.88 -37.52 14.99
N ILE A 21 -56.06 -38.38 15.61
CA ILE A 21 -56.16 -39.85 15.49
C ILE A 21 -56.85 -40.45 16.71
N VAL A 22 -56.47 -40.02 17.92
CA VAL A 22 -56.99 -40.60 19.17
C VAL A 22 -58.27 -39.88 19.64
N HIS A 23 -58.63 -38.77 19.00
CA HIS A 23 -59.81 -37.96 19.32
C HIS A 23 -59.88 -37.48 20.78
N MET A 24 -58.72 -37.28 21.41
CA MET A 24 -58.66 -36.72 22.76
C MET A 24 -59.10 -35.26 22.79
N GLN A 25 -59.77 -34.89 23.88
CA GLN A 25 -60.16 -33.50 24.15
C GLN A 25 -58.96 -32.66 24.57
N TRP A 26 -58.98 -31.36 24.30
CA TRP A 26 -57.87 -30.45 24.59
C TRP A 26 -57.44 -30.45 26.07
N ASN A 27 -58.39 -30.63 26.99
CA ASN A 27 -58.10 -30.71 28.43
C ASN A 27 -57.34 -32.00 28.79
N GLU A 28 -57.62 -33.10 28.09
CA GLU A 28 -56.93 -34.39 28.28
C GLU A 28 -55.51 -34.30 27.71
N ILE A 29 -55.37 -33.78 26.49
CA ILE A 29 -54.07 -33.51 25.86
C ILE A 29 -53.22 -32.59 26.74
N SER A 30 -53.83 -31.54 27.30
CA SER A 30 -53.16 -30.63 28.23
C SER A 30 -52.64 -31.36 29.47
N THR A 31 -53.44 -32.26 30.04
CA THR A 31 -53.05 -33.07 31.21
C THR A 31 -51.90 -34.02 30.89
N HIS A 32 -51.94 -34.68 29.73
CA HIS A 32 -50.93 -35.66 29.31
C HIS A 32 -49.61 -35.03 28.90
N LEU A 33 -49.66 -33.92 28.14
CA LEU A 33 -48.47 -33.28 27.55
C LEU A 33 -47.98 -32.06 28.35
N LYS A 34 -48.68 -31.68 29.42
CA LYS A 34 -48.38 -30.49 30.25
C LYS A 34 -48.29 -29.18 29.45
N VAL A 35 -49.11 -29.06 28.40
CA VAL A 35 -49.22 -27.85 27.56
C VAL A 35 -50.55 -27.17 27.85
N HIS A 36 -50.60 -25.84 27.83
CA HIS A 36 -51.85 -25.11 28.01
C HIS A 36 -52.85 -25.44 26.87
N PRO A 37 -54.14 -25.74 27.14
CA PRO A 37 -55.09 -26.20 26.12
C PRO A 37 -55.20 -25.24 24.94
N GLU A 38 -55.25 -23.93 25.22
CA GLU A 38 -55.35 -22.89 24.20
C GLU A 38 -54.09 -22.79 23.33
N SER A 39 -52.91 -23.06 23.89
CA SER A 39 -51.66 -23.08 23.11
C SER A 39 -51.66 -24.28 22.14
N ALA A 40 -52.05 -25.46 22.62
CA ALA A 40 -52.19 -26.66 21.78
C ALA A 40 -53.20 -26.46 20.64
N ARG A 41 -54.33 -25.82 20.94
CA ARG A 41 -55.36 -25.47 19.95
C ARG A 41 -54.84 -24.48 18.91
N GLN A 42 -54.20 -23.40 19.33
CA GLN A 42 -53.66 -22.38 18.42
C GLN A 42 -52.58 -22.94 17.50
N MET A 43 -51.76 -23.89 17.97
CA MET A 43 -50.74 -24.54 17.15
C MET A 43 -51.36 -25.31 15.97
N ILE A 44 -52.37 -26.14 16.25
CA ILE A 44 -53.06 -26.89 15.17
C ILE A 44 -53.82 -25.94 14.25
N GLN A 45 -54.46 -24.90 14.80
CA GLN A 45 -55.16 -23.91 13.97
C GLN A 45 -54.22 -23.15 13.02
N ARG A 46 -52.98 -22.85 13.46
CA ARG A 46 -51.97 -22.24 12.59
C ARG A 46 -51.60 -23.16 11.43
N SER A 47 -51.24 -24.41 11.71
CA SER A 47 -50.92 -25.37 10.63
C SER A 47 -52.09 -25.60 9.67
N LYS A 48 -53.34 -25.68 10.19
CA LYS A 48 -54.55 -25.79 9.35
C LYS A 48 -54.74 -24.60 8.42
N ALA A 49 -54.33 -23.40 8.83
CA ALA A 49 -54.39 -22.21 7.98
C ALA A 49 -53.36 -22.26 6.83
N HIS A 50 -52.30 -23.05 6.95
CA HIS A 50 -51.21 -23.13 5.96
C HIS A 50 -51.38 -24.27 4.95
N VAL A 51 -51.78 -25.46 5.39
CA VAL A 51 -51.69 -26.71 4.58
C VAL A 51 -52.99 -27.49 4.43
N SER A 52 -54.13 -26.92 4.88
CA SER A 52 -55.46 -27.56 4.93
C SER A 52 -55.63 -28.59 6.06
N ASP A 53 -56.80 -29.24 6.14
CA ASP A 53 -57.20 -30.16 7.23
C ASP A 53 -56.68 -31.60 7.07
N ASP A 54 -55.87 -31.90 6.04
CA ASP A 54 -55.30 -33.23 5.84
C ASP A 54 -54.21 -33.55 6.89
N PHE A 55 -54.31 -34.73 7.52
CA PHE A 55 -53.42 -35.11 8.63
C PHE A 55 -51.94 -35.19 8.22
N PHE A 56 -51.63 -35.75 7.05
CA PHE A 56 -50.25 -35.87 6.59
C PHE A 56 -49.70 -34.51 6.14
N ALA A 57 -50.54 -33.66 5.56
CA ALA A 57 -50.18 -32.29 5.25
C ALA A 57 -49.85 -31.48 6.53
N LEU A 58 -50.69 -31.60 7.57
CA LEU A 58 -50.44 -30.98 8.88
C LEU A 58 -49.16 -31.50 9.54
N LEU A 59 -48.91 -32.81 9.49
CA LEU A 59 -47.72 -33.41 10.09
C LEU A 59 -46.42 -32.95 9.41
N ASN A 60 -46.47 -32.70 8.10
CA ASN A 60 -45.33 -32.18 7.34
C ASN A 60 -45.09 -30.68 7.54
N ASP A 61 -46.12 -29.90 7.91
CA ASP A 61 -46.00 -28.45 8.20
C ASP A 61 -45.51 -28.17 9.62
N VAL A 62 -45.77 -29.10 10.54
CA VAL A 62 -45.37 -29.01 11.94
C VAL A 62 -43.84 -28.92 12.08
N GLY A 63 -43.35 -27.72 12.40
CA GLY A 63 -41.93 -27.42 12.63
C GLY A 63 -41.28 -26.46 11.64
N HIS A 64 -42.02 -25.98 10.63
CA HIS A 64 -41.50 -25.03 9.63
C HIS A 64 -41.79 -23.55 9.92
N ASP A 65 -42.48 -23.24 11.02
CA ASP A 65 -42.59 -21.86 11.50
C ASP A 65 -41.21 -21.40 11.99
N GLU A 66 -40.44 -20.73 11.12
CA GLU A 66 -39.36 -19.87 11.58
C GLU A 66 -39.97 -18.95 12.64
N PRO A 67 -39.34 -18.82 13.83
CA PRO A 67 -39.85 -17.94 14.86
C PRO A 67 -40.01 -16.55 14.24
N VAL A 68 -41.26 -16.09 14.10
CA VAL A 68 -41.57 -14.75 13.65
C VAL A 68 -41.11 -13.81 14.76
N TYR A 69 -39.83 -13.41 14.66
CA TYR A 69 -39.29 -12.40 15.54
C TYR A 69 -40.06 -11.10 15.28
N PRO A 70 -40.51 -10.40 16.33
CA PRO A 70 -41.02 -9.07 16.14
C PRO A 70 -39.95 -8.24 15.40
N PRO A 71 -40.35 -7.37 14.45
CA PRO A 71 -39.39 -6.55 13.73
C PRO A 71 -38.50 -5.84 14.75
N GLY A 72 -37.19 -6.00 14.58
CA GLY A 72 -36.22 -5.34 15.43
C GLY A 72 -36.42 -3.81 15.42
N PRO A 73 -35.92 -3.09 16.44
CA PRO A 73 -35.98 -1.64 16.44
C PRO A 73 -35.34 -1.09 15.15
N SER A 74 -35.99 -0.09 14.55
CA SER A 74 -35.49 0.57 13.35
C SER A 74 -34.10 1.15 13.61
N GLN A 75 -33.16 0.85 12.73
CA GLN A 75 -31.81 1.38 12.81
C GLN A 75 -31.80 2.90 12.63
N LYS A 76 -31.14 3.64 13.52
CA LYS A 76 -31.12 5.12 13.53
C LYS A 76 -30.58 5.72 12.22
N TYR A 77 -29.59 5.06 11.61
CA TYR A 77 -29.02 5.46 10.32
C TYR A 77 -28.84 4.20 9.47
N PRO A 78 -29.80 3.87 8.59
CA PRO A 78 -29.71 2.69 7.74
C PRO A 78 -28.61 2.84 6.70
N LYS A 79 -28.17 1.73 6.12
CA LYS A 79 -27.21 1.73 5.00
C LYS A 79 -27.76 2.58 3.85
N GLY A 80 -26.92 3.49 3.34
CA GLY A 80 -27.29 4.42 2.28
C GLY A 80 -28.04 5.68 2.74
N SER A 81 -28.24 5.88 4.05
CA SER A 81 -28.71 7.18 4.56
C SER A 81 -27.64 8.25 4.32
N GLU A 82 -28.07 9.51 4.25
CA GLU A 82 -27.18 10.66 4.08
C GLU A 82 -26.09 10.71 5.17
N GLU A 83 -26.47 10.41 6.41
CA GLU A 83 -25.55 10.35 7.55
C GLU A 83 -24.53 9.23 7.42
N SER A 84 -24.94 8.07 6.90
CA SER A 84 -24.05 6.95 6.63
C SER A 84 -23.05 7.33 5.54
N GLU A 85 -23.51 7.90 4.41
CA GLU A 85 -22.61 8.33 3.33
C GLU A 85 -21.68 9.47 3.78
N ARG A 86 -22.14 10.40 4.63
CA ARG A 86 -21.26 11.43 5.22
C ARG A 86 -20.11 10.84 6.03
N LEU A 87 -20.33 9.73 6.74
CA LEU A 87 -19.27 9.03 7.47
C LEU A 87 -18.22 8.45 6.54
N LYS A 88 -18.64 7.88 5.41
CA LYS A 88 -17.76 7.37 4.35
C LYS A 88 -16.95 8.51 3.71
N ASP A 89 -17.58 9.62 3.39
CA ASP A 89 -16.90 10.77 2.79
C ASP A 89 -15.84 11.34 3.73
N VAL A 90 -16.15 11.45 5.03
CA VAL A 90 -15.19 11.88 6.04
C VAL A 90 -13.99 10.94 6.13
N ALA A 91 -14.21 9.62 6.04
CA ALA A 91 -13.15 8.61 6.16
C ALA A 91 -12.11 8.66 5.02
N LEU A 92 -12.48 9.24 3.86
CA LEU A 92 -11.57 9.38 2.71
C LEU A 92 -10.71 10.65 2.75
N LYS A 93 -11.01 11.59 3.64
CA LYS A 93 -10.35 12.89 3.68
C LYS A 93 -8.99 12.85 4.39
N PRO A 94 -7.99 13.65 3.99
CA PRO A 94 -6.67 13.67 4.64
C PRO A 94 -6.70 13.96 6.13
N GLU A 95 -7.61 14.83 6.59
CA GLU A 95 -7.76 15.18 8.01
C GLU A 95 -8.24 14.00 8.87
N SER A 96 -8.73 12.95 8.22
CA SER A 96 -9.25 11.74 8.83
C SER A 96 -8.19 10.64 9.01
N PHE A 97 -7.00 10.81 8.43
CA PHE A 97 -5.94 9.81 8.51
C PHE A 97 -5.48 9.61 9.95
N GLY A 98 -5.29 8.35 10.33
CA GLY A 98 -4.96 7.91 11.68
C GLY A 98 -6.12 7.94 12.66
N LYS A 99 -7.31 8.43 12.25
CA LYS A 99 -8.47 8.53 13.14
C LYS A 99 -9.19 7.19 13.25
N ASN A 100 -9.66 6.87 14.45
CA ASN A 100 -10.51 5.69 14.67
C ASN A 100 -11.97 5.98 14.30
N PRO A 101 -12.85 4.95 14.19
CA PRO A 101 -14.25 5.15 13.79
C PRO A 101 -15.05 6.10 14.67
N VAL A 102 -14.72 6.22 15.97
CA VAL A 102 -15.38 7.17 16.88
C VAL A 102 -15.05 8.60 16.51
N GLN A 103 -13.78 8.86 16.21
CA GLN A 103 -13.33 10.17 15.77
C GLN A 103 -13.91 10.52 14.39
N LEU A 104 -14.02 9.54 13.49
CA LEU A 104 -14.71 9.72 12.20
C LEU A 104 -16.19 10.07 12.39
N ALA A 105 -16.90 9.38 13.29
CA ALA A 105 -18.28 9.70 13.62
C ALA A 105 -18.44 11.13 14.14
N ARG A 106 -17.52 11.59 15.02
CA ARG A 106 -17.50 12.98 15.50
C ARG A 106 -17.26 13.98 14.37
N LEU A 107 -16.30 13.70 13.48
CA LEU A 107 -16.01 14.53 12.31
C LEU A 107 -17.20 14.57 11.32
N ALA A 108 -17.94 13.47 11.23
CA ALA A 108 -19.19 13.37 10.48
C ALA A 108 -20.41 13.89 11.28
N SER A 109 -20.21 14.56 12.42
CA SER A 109 -21.28 15.07 13.28
C SER A 109 -22.37 14.04 13.60
N LEU A 110 -21.97 12.79 13.83
CA LEU A 110 -22.85 11.68 14.19
C LEU A 110 -22.79 11.42 15.70
N ASP A 111 -23.95 11.53 16.34
CA ASP A 111 -24.13 11.08 17.71
C ASP A 111 -24.50 9.58 17.72
N ILE A 112 -23.45 8.76 17.72
CA ILE A 112 -23.51 7.30 17.76
C ILE A 112 -22.47 6.71 18.71
N VAL A 113 -22.82 5.56 19.30
CA VAL A 113 -21.89 4.80 20.14
C VAL A 113 -20.76 4.20 19.29
N PRO A 114 -19.56 3.98 19.87
CA PRO A 114 -18.39 3.47 19.16
C PRO A 114 -18.65 2.22 18.32
N LEU A 115 -19.34 1.22 18.90
CA LEU A 115 -19.62 -0.04 18.21
C LEU A 115 -20.45 0.16 16.93
N THR A 116 -21.38 1.12 16.95
CA THR A 116 -22.20 1.48 15.79
C THR A 116 -21.35 2.14 14.72
N ALA A 117 -20.42 3.03 15.08
CA ALA A 117 -19.49 3.64 14.13
C ALA A 117 -18.61 2.57 13.43
N TYR A 118 -18.09 1.61 14.19
CA TYR A 118 -17.36 0.46 13.63
C TYR A 118 -18.24 -0.34 12.66
N LYS A 119 -19.47 -0.70 13.08
CA LYS A 119 -20.40 -1.44 12.22
C LYS A 119 -20.71 -0.68 10.93
N TYR A 120 -20.87 0.64 10.97
CA TYR A 120 -21.20 1.39 9.76
C TYR A 120 -20.03 1.42 8.80
N ILE A 121 -18.83 1.76 9.28
CA ILE A 121 -17.63 1.80 8.43
C ILE A 121 -17.34 0.42 7.83
N HIS A 122 -17.36 -0.64 8.64
CA HIS A 122 -17.01 -1.98 8.17
C HIS A 122 -18.14 -2.69 7.43
N GLN A 123 -19.38 -2.68 7.93
CA GLN A 123 -20.48 -3.48 7.38
C GLN A 123 -21.32 -2.72 6.34
N HIS A 124 -21.54 -1.41 6.51
CA HIS A 124 -22.31 -0.65 5.53
C HIS A 124 -21.45 -0.26 4.33
N HIS A 125 -20.27 0.30 4.60
CA HIS A 125 -19.41 0.87 3.55
C HIS A 125 -18.30 -0.07 3.10
N ASN A 126 -18.04 -1.16 3.84
CA ASN A 126 -16.96 -2.10 3.54
C ASN A 126 -15.58 -1.44 3.56
N PHE A 127 -15.31 -0.59 4.57
CA PHE A 127 -14.02 0.07 4.74
C PHE A 127 -13.19 -0.62 5.82
N ALA A 128 -11.88 -0.58 5.67
CA ALA A 128 -10.94 -1.09 6.67
C ALA A 128 -9.75 -0.13 6.83
N PRO A 129 -9.13 -0.09 8.03
CA PRO A 129 -7.89 0.64 8.21
C PRO A 129 -6.77 -0.05 7.41
N TYR A 130 -5.97 0.75 6.73
CA TYR A 130 -4.91 0.29 5.85
C TYR A 130 -3.68 1.19 6.02
N ARG A 131 -2.49 0.60 5.98
CA ARG A 131 -1.23 1.34 6.04
C ARG A 131 -0.74 1.58 4.60
N PRO A 132 -0.67 2.84 4.11
CA PRO A 132 -0.32 3.13 2.72
C PRO A 132 1.02 2.53 2.29
N HIS A 133 1.09 1.98 1.08
CA HIS A 133 2.37 1.58 0.47
C HIS A 133 3.27 2.79 0.21
N CYS A 134 4.59 2.57 0.30
CA CYS A 134 5.60 3.55 -0.10
C CYS A 134 6.05 3.38 -1.56
N LYS A 135 5.84 2.20 -2.14
CA LYS A 135 6.32 1.90 -3.49
C LYS A 135 5.31 2.40 -4.52
N PRO A 136 5.77 3.01 -5.63
CA PRO A 136 4.90 3.39 -6.72
C PRO A 136 4.35 2.15 -7.43
N LYS A 137 3.21 2.31 -8.10
CA LYS A 137 2.66 1.27 -8.99
C LYS A 137 3.62 1.07 -10.17
N LEU A 138 4.02 -0.16 -10.42
CA LEU A 138 4.90 -0.48 -11.55
C LEU A 138 4.12 -0.43 -12.86
N SER A 139 4.74 0.11 -13.91
CA SER A 139 4.24 -0.02 -15.28
C SER A 139 4.41 -1.46 -15.77
N GLN A 140 3.69 -1.84 -16.83
CA GLN A 140 3.84 -3.17 -17.43
C GLN A 140 5.28 -3.42 -17.89
N ASN A 141 5.95 -2.41 -18.45
CA ASN A 141 7.35 -2.52 -18.87
C ASN A 141 8.27 -2.74 -17.67
N ASN A 142 8.07 -2.02 -16.56
CA ASN A 142 8.87 -2.23 -15.35
C ASN A 142 8.66 -3.64 -14.79
N ILE A 143 7.43 -4.16 -14.82
CA ILE A 143 7.12 -5.53 -14.40
C ILE A 143 7.89 -6.53 -15.27
N LEU A 144 7.86 -6.38 -16.59
CA LEU A 144 8.58 -7.27 -17.52
C LEU A 144 10.10 -7.20 -17.30
N SER A 145 10.67 -6.00 -17.17
CA SER A 145 12.09 -5.83 -16.86
C SER A 145 12.49 -6.46 -15.53
N HIS A 146 11.64 -6.34 -14.50
CA HIS A 146 11.88 -7.00 -13.21
C HIS A 146 11.85 -8.52 -13.34
N ILE A 147 10.92 -9.09 -14.11
CA ILE A 147 10.85 -10.53 -14.36
C ILE A 147 12.09 -11.01 -15.11
N GLN A 148 12.51 -10.30 -16.17
CA GLN A 148 13.70 -10.65 -16.94
C GLN A 148 14.97 -10.60 -16.07
N PHE A 149 15.12 -9.54 -15.26
CA PHE A 149 16.23 -9.44 -14.32
C PHE A 149 16.22 -10.57 -13.30
N ALA A 150 15.06 -10.90 -12.72
CA ALA A 150 14.94 -12.00 -11.76
C ALA A 150 15.30 -13.35 -12.38
N GLN A 151 14.85 -13.62 -13.61
CA GLN A 151 15.20 -14.84 -14.34
C GLN A 151 16.70 -14.95 -14.58
N TRP A 152 17.35 -13.88 -15.01
CA TRP A 152 18.80 -13.84 -15.17
C TRP A 152 19.53 -14.01 -13.82
N ALA A 153 19.06 -13.33 -12.77
CA ALA A 153 19.70 -13.38 -11.46
C ALA A 153 19.66 -14.78 -10.84
N LEU A 154 18.58 -15.53 -11.08
CA LEU A 154 18.44 -16.93 -10.64
C LEU A 154 19.43 -17.89 -11.31
N THR A 155 20.04 -17.53 -12.44
CA THR A 155 21.09 -18.36 -13.07
C THR A 155 22.49 -18.03 -12.58
N GLN A 156 22.66 -16.99 -11.75
CA GLN A 156 23.96 -16.59 -11.22
C GLN A 156 24.20 -17.23 -9.85
N LEU A 157 25.48 -17.35 -9.47
CA LEU A 157 25.85 -17.74 -8.12
C LEU A 157 25.57 -16.60 -7.14
N GLN A 158 25.18 -16.92 -5.91
CA GLN A 158 24.87 -15.90 -4.91
C GLN A 158 26.09 -15.04 -4.58
N GLU A 159 27.28 -15.64 -4.63
CA GLU A 159 28.58 -14.98 -4.41
C GLU A 159 28.91 -13.95 -5.49
N SER A 160 28.24 -13.99 -6.64
CA SER A 160 28.41 -13.02 -7.72
C SER A 160 27.71 -11.69 -7.46
N PHE A 161 26.91 -11.58 -6.39
CA PHE A 161 26.17 -10.36 -6.07
C PHE A 161 26.79 -9.62 -4.90
N ILE A 162 27.00 -8.32 -5.12
CA ILE A 162 27.20 -7.31 -4.09
C ILE A 162 25.99 -6.40 -4.17
N PHE A 163 25.27 -6.27 -3.06
CA PHE A 163 24.12 -5.39 -2.95
C PHE A 163 24.57 -4.12 -2.26
N THR A 164 24.18 -2.98 -2.81
CA THR A 164 24.38 -1.66 -2.22
C THR A 164 23.03 -0.98 -2.09
N ASP A 165 22.79 -0.30 -0.99
CA ASP A 165 21.60 0.53 -0.85
C ASP A 165 21.91 1.77 -0.03
N GLU A 166 21.15 2.83 -0.29
CA GLU A 166 21.21 4.10 0.42
C GLU A 166 19.86 4.33 1.10
N THR A 167 19.88 4.48 2.42
CA THR A 167 18.67 4.77 3.19
C THR A 167 18.81 6.08 3.95
N TRP A 168 17.74 6.88 3.89
CA TRP A 168 17.59 8.07 4.71
C TRP A 168 17.12 7.66 6.10
N ILE A 169 17.81 8.13 7.13
CA ILE A 169 17.33 8.11 8.51
C ILE A 169 16.92 9.54 8.87
N GLU A 170 15.62 9.69 9.07
CA GLU A 170 14.99 10.94 9.48
C GLU A 170 14.86 10.97 11.01
N ILE A 171 15.51 11.94 11.65
CA ILE A 171 15.40 12.20 13.08
C ILE A 171 14.43 13.36 13.30
N GLY A 172 13.49 13.17 14.24
CA GLY A 172 12.48 14.16 14.59
C GLY A 172 11.26 14.18 13.66
N SER A 173 11.18 13.27 12.68
CA SER A 173 9.96 13.04 11.90
C SER A 173 8.92 12.26 12.74
N PRO A 174 7.61 12.56 12.61
CA PRO A 174 6.57 11.79 13.28
C PRO A 174 6.67 10.31 12.89
N GLN A 175 6.64 9.43 13.89
CA GLN A 175 6.89 8.00 13.69
C GLN A 175 5.76 7.34 12.89
N GLY A 176 6.08 6.98 11.65
CA GLY A 176 5.29 6.06 10.83
C GLY A 176 4.12 6.70 10.08
N LYS A 177 3.77 6.07 8.95
CA LYS A 177 2.59 6.45 8.17
C LYS A 177 1.32 6.20 8.98
N LEU A 178 0.43 7.20 8.98
CA LEU A 178 -0.90 7.09 9.53
C LEU A 178 -1.72 6.06 8.75
N ASN A 179 -2.54 5.30 9.46
CA ASN A 179 -3.51 4.41 8.81
C ASN A 179 -4.57 5.25 8.09
N ILE A 180 -4.95 4.83 6.92
CA ILE A 180 -6.05 5.43 6.17
C ILE A 180 -7.20 4.46 6.06
N TRP A 181 -8.40 4.98 5.83
CA TRP A 181 -9.56 4.15 5.58
C TRP A 181 -9.74 3.97 4.08
N ARG A 182 -9.86 2.72 3.64
CA ARG A 182 -10.12 2.41 2.23
C ARG A 182 -11.20 1.35 2.08
N PRO A 183 -11.94 1.35 0.96
CA PRO A 183 -12.80 0.24 0.61
C PRO A 183 -12.01 -1.08 0.54
N VAL A 184 -12.54 -2.13 1.15
CA VAL A 184 -11.95 -3.47 1.07
C VAL A 184 -12.01 -3.94 -0.38
N GLY A 185 -10.87 -4.42 -0.90
CA GLY A 185 -10.72 -4.84 -2.29
C GLY A 185 -10.32 -3.74 -3.26
N SER A 186 -10.20 -2.48 -2.82
CA SER A 186 -9.66 -1.41 -3.68
C SER A 186 -8.18 -1.65 -4.01
N ASP A 187 -7.70 -1.01 -5.09
CA ASP A 187 -6.26 -0.97 -5.39
C ASP A 187 -5.53 -0.19 -4.28
N PRO A 188 -4.56 -0.80 -3.57
CA PRO A 188 -3.81 -0.10 -2.54
C PRO A 188 -3.01 1.11 -3.03
N TYR A 189 -2.64 1.15 -4.32
CA TYR A 189 -1.84 2.23 -4.89
C TYR A 189 -2.62 3.53 -5.11
N ASP A 190 -3.95 3.46 -5.24
CA ASP A 190 -4.83 4.63 -5.37
C ASP A 190 -4.82 5.51 -4.11
N PHE A 191 -4.32 4.96 -3.00
CA PHE A 191 -4.28 5.62 -1.71
C PHE A 191 -2.84 5.80 -1.18
N ALA A 192 -1.85 5.78 -2.08
CA ALA A 192 -0.47 6.10 -1.73
C ALA A 192 -0.38 7.58 -1.33
N ILE A 193 0.06 7.84 -0.10
CA ILE A 193 0.20 9.20 0.42
C ILE A 193 1.69 9.55 0.50
N PRO A 194 2.11 10.67 -0.14
CA PRO A 194 3.43 11.23 0.09
C PRO A 194 3.55 11.62 1.56
N THR A 195 4.63 11.21 2.21
CA THR A 195 4.89 11.68 3.57
C THR A 195 5.46 13.10 3.47
N ASP A 196 4.68 14.12 3.80
CA ASP A 196 5.16 15.51 3.90
C ASP A 196 5.92 15.76 5.23
N SER A 197 6.61 14.75 5.76
CA SER A 197 7.42 14.94 6.96
C SER A 197 8.59 15.84 6.60
N ARG A 198 8.71 16.96 7.33
CA ARG A 198 9.94 17.75 7.37
C ARG A 198 10.78 17.23 8.53
N PRO A 199 11.75 16.34 8.29
CA PRO A 199 12.65 15.90 9.35
C PRO A 199 13.38 17.10 9.96
N GLN A 200 13.66 17.02 11.26
CA GLN A 200 14.53 18.00 11.92
C GLN A 200 15.97 17.81 11.47
N PHE A 201 16.36 16.54 11.31
CA PHE A 201 17.68 16.13 10.87
C PHE A 201 17.59 14.88 10.01
N THR A 202 18.47 14.77 9.03
CA THR A 202 18.55 13.64 8.11
C THR A 202 20.00 13.20 7.99
N LEU A 203 20.23 11.90 8.09
CA LEU A 203 21.48 11.27 7.71
C LEU A 203 21.18 10.22 6.63
N MET A 204 22.12 10.01 5.72
CA MET A 204 22.05 8.93 4.73
C MET A 204 23.05 7.87 5.12
N LEU A 205 22.56 6.65 5.31
CA LEU A 205 23.42 5.48 5.45
C LEU A 205 23.56 4.84 4.08
N SER A 206 24.79 4.68 3.62
CA SER A 206 25.11 3.84 2.48
C SER A 206 25.79 2.59 2.99
N GLY A 207 25.27 1.43 2.60
CA GLY A 207 25.81 0.14 3.01
C GLY A 207 25.95 -0.78 1.82
N HIS A 208 26.88 -1.72 1.94
CA HIS A 208 27.00 -2.80 0.99
C HIS A 208 27.14 -4.14 1.69
N PHE A 209 26.57 -5.17 1.11
CA PHE A 209 26.65 -6.53 1.64
C PHE A 209 26.74 -7.54 0.50
N ALA A 210 27.46 -8.62 0.77
CA ALA A 210 27.58 -9.76 -0.13
C ALA A 210 27.35 -11.04 0.66
N ASN A 211 27.33 -12.19 0.00
CA ASN A 211 27.14 -13.46 0.70
C ASN A 211 28.19 -13.62 1.80
N ARG A 212 27.75 -13.69 3.06
CA ARG A 212 28.60 -13.79 4.27
C ARG A 212 29.53 -12.60 4.53
N TYR A 213 29.36 -11.48 3.84
CA TYR A 213 30.16 -10.28 4.07
C TYR A 213 29.25 -9.07 4.28
N TRP A 214 29.57 -8.30 5.32
CA TRP A 214 28.90 -7.05 5.65
C TRP A 214 29.97 -5.97 5.53
N GLY A 215 29.82 -5.10 4.54
CA GLY A 215 30.71 -3.97 4.33
C GLY A 215 30.56 -2.94 5.43
N GLU A 216 31.60 -2.11 5.58
CA GLU A 216 31.52 -0.95 6.46
C GLU A 216 30.45 0.02 5.94
N PRO A 217 29.53 0.50 6.81
CA PRO A 217 28.55 1.49 6.41
C PRO A 217 29.21 2.87 6.33
N TYR A 218 28.86 3.64 5.31
CA TYR A 218 29.21 5.04 5.19
C TYR A 218 28.06 5.91 5.68
N ILE A 219 28.39 6.91 6.51
CA ILE A 219 27.41 7.85 7.05
C ILE A 219 27.61 9.20 6.39
N TRP A 220 26.59 9.65 5.69
CA TRP A 220 26.56 10.96 5.07
C TRP A 220 25.63 11.88 5.84
N VAL A 221 26.12 13.05 6.21
CA VAL A 221 25.35 14.05 6.96
C VAL A 221 25.27 15.33 6.14
N ARG A 222 24.13 16.02 6.24
CA ARG A 222 23.92 17.25 5.49
C ARG A 222 24.92 18.29 5.97
N GLU A 223 25.63 18.92 5.04
CA GLU A 223 26.59 19.97 5.37
C GLU A 223 25.95 21.06 6.25
N THR A 224 26.67 21.49 7.27
CA THR A 224 26.41 22.73 7.98
C THR A 224 26.65 23.93 7.07
N ARG A 225 26.15 25.11 7.46
CA ARG A 225 26.39 26.34 6.69
C ARG A 225 27.87 26.72 6.61
N SER A 226 28.69 26.32 7.59
CA SER A 226 30.14 26.55 7.61
C SER A 226 30.86 25.61 6.66
N GLU A 227 30.65 24.30 6.80
CA GLU A 227 31.24 23.26 5.91
C GLU A 227 30.89 23.55 4.46
N ARG A 228 29.64 23.96 4.20
CA ARG A 228 29.22 24.37 2.86
C ARG A 228 30.05 25.50 2.27
N LYS A 229 30.42 26.51 3.07
CA LYS A 229 31.24 27.63 2.59
C LYS A 229 32.66 27.17 2.29
N GLU A 230 33.22 26.33 3.15
CA GLU A 230 34.57 25.76 3.00
C GLU A 230 34.64 24.90 1.73
N HIS A 231 33.71 23.96 1.54
CA HIS A 231 33.65 23.13 0.33
C HIS A 231 33.44 23.95 -0.95
N VAL A 232 32.64 25.03 -0.91
CA VAL A 232 32.52 25.91 -2.09
C VAL A 232 33.85 26.56 -2.43
N GLN A 233 34.68 26.90 -1.45
CA GLN A 233 35.99 27.47 -1.68
C GLN A 233 36.98 26.41 -2.19
N GLU A 234 36.99 25.23 -1.58
CA GLU A 234 37.84 24.11 -2.00
C GLU A 234 37.53 23.66 -3.42
N LEU A 235 36.25 23.42 -3.75
CA LEU A 235 35.82 23.06 -5.10
C LEU A 235 36.21 24.14 -6.14
N ARG A 236 36.15 25.42 -5.77
CA ARG A 236 36.61 26.50 -6.66
C ARG A 236 38.10 26.42 -6.90
N PHE A 237 38.87 26.18 -5.83
CA PHE A 237 40.32 26.04 -5.92
C PHE A 237 40.71 24.84 -6.77
N GLU A 238 40.12 23.66 -6.53
CA GLU A 238 40.35 22.44 -7.32
C GLU A 238 40.00 22.65 -8.80
N ASN A 239 38.84 23.25 -9.08
CA ASN A 239 38.44 23.57 -10.46
C ASN A 239 39.41 24.55 -11.14
N GLU A 240 39.96 25.52 -10.40
CA GLU A 240 40.97 26.44 -10.94
C GLU A 240 42.28 25.70 -11.25
N GLN A 241 42.72 24.80 -10.37
CA GLN A 241 43.90 23.97 -10.62
C GLN A 241 43.71 23.04 -11.82
N LYS A 242 42.55 22.39 -11.92
CA LYS A 242 42.20 21.55 -13.08
C LYS A 242 42.20 22.34 -14.37
N ARG A 243 41.63 23.55 -14.39
CA ARG A 243 41.66 24.42 -15.58
C ARG A 243 43.09 24.80 -15.98
N LYS A 244 43.93 25.21 -15.03
CA LYS A 244 45.34 25.52 -15.30
C LYS A 244 46.09 24.32 -15.88
N TYR A 245 45.83 23.12 -15.33
CA TYR A 245 46.43 21.89 -15.83
C TYR A 245 45.95 21.56 -17.25
N GLN A 246 44.66 21.69 -17.54
CA GLN A 246 44.10 21.53 -18.89
C GLN A 246 44.68 22.53 -19.89
N GLU A 247 44.79 23.81 -19.49
CA GLU A 247 45.40 24.85 -20.32
C GLU A 247 46.85 24.50 -20.66
N GLN A 248 47.59 23.95 -19.68
CA GLN A 248 48.96 23.47 -19.91
C GLN A 248 49.00 22.29 -20.88
N LEU A 249 48.13 21.28 -20.72
CA LEU A 249 48.04 20.15 -21.65
C LEU A 249 47.70 20.60 -23.07
N CYS A 250 46.72 21.50 -23.22
CA CYS A 250 46.34 22.06 -24.50
C CYS A 250 47.50 22.85 -25.15
N THR A 251 48.25 23.61 -24.34
CA THR A 251 49.42 24.35 -24.81
C THR A 251 50.53 23.39 -25.26
N ASN A 252 50.81 22.35 -24.47
CA ASN A 252 51.80 21.33 -24.81
C ASN A 252 51.45 20.60 -26.10
N ALA A 253 50.16 20.27 -26.31
CA ALA A 253 49.69 19.59 -27.52
C ALA A 253 49.86 20.41 -28.80
N CYS A 254 50.01 21.73 -28.70
CA CYS A 254 50.31 22.62 -29.84
C CYS A 254 51.81 22.72 -30.16
N ILE A 255 52.69 22.16 -29.32
CA ILE A 255 54.15 22.25 -29.47
C ILE A 255 54.67 20.90 -30.01
N PRO A 256 55.24 20.85 -31.22
CA PRO A 256 55.82 19.63 -31.75
C PRO A 256 56.91 19.04 -30.84
N GLY A 257 56.87 17.73 -30.63
CA GLY A 257 57.84 16.99 -29.82
C GLY A 257 57.48 16.83 -28.35
N THR A 258 56.34 17.34 -27.88
CA THR A 258 55.79 17.01 -26.56
C THR A 258 55.03 15.66 -26.59
N GLU A 259 54.81 15.08 -25.42
CA GLU A 259 54.04 13.84 -25.28
C GLU A 259 52.57 14.06 -25.67
N GLU A 260 51.98 15.19 -25.26
CA GLU A 260 50.60 15.55 -25.55
C GLU A 260 50.38 15.80 -27.05
N HIS A 261 51.36 16.37 -27.75
CA HIS A 261 51.30 16.54 -29.19
C HIS A 261 51.33 15.18 -29.91
N SER A 262 52.22 14.29 -29.47
CA SER A 262 52.33 12.93 -30.01
C SER A 262 51.04 12.13 -29.79
N LEU A 263 50.40 12.29 -28.63
CA LEU A 263 49.11 11.67 -28.33
C LEU A 263 47.99 12.21 -29.25
N LEU A 264 47.91 13.54 -29.41
CA LEU A 264 46.91 14.16 -30.27
C LEU A 264 47.08 13.76 -31.75
N GLU A 265 48.31 13.69 -32.25
CA GLU A 265 48.60 13.20 -33.59
C GLU A 265 48.20 11.73 -33.76
N SER A 266 48.44 10.88 -32.76
CA SER A 266 48.02 9.48 -32.79
C SER A 266 46.50 9.34 -32.90
N ILE A 267 45.76 10.08 -32.06
CA ILE A 267 44.28 10.11 -32.10
C ILE A 267 43.79 10.55 -33.48
N ASN A 268 44.36 11.63 -34.03
CA ASN A 268 43.96 12.16 -35.32
C ASN A 268 44.33 11.23 -36.49
N THR A 269 45.43 10.49 -36.36
CA THR A 269 45.83 9.48 -37.34
C THR A 269 44.88 8.29 -37.34
N GLU A 270 44.45 7.81 -36.17
CA GLU A 270 43.42 6.76 -36.06
C GLU A 270 42.09 7.21 -36.66
N ILE A 271 41.65 8.44 -36.36
CA ILE A 271 40.44 9.02 -36.95
C ILE A 271 40.56 9.11 -38.48
N HIS A 272 41.73 9.49 -38.99
CA HIS A 272 41.97 9.54 -40.42
C HIS A 272 41.87 8.13 -41.06
N ASN A 273 42.52 7.14 -40.45
CA ASN A 273 42.48 5.75 -40.91
C ASN A 273 41.07 5.16 -40.88
N TYR A 274 40.29 5.45 -39.82
CA TYR A 274 38.88 5.06 -39.73
C TYR A 274 38.07 5.68 -40.87
N ASN A 275 38.19 7.00 -41.07
CA ASN A 275 37.46 7.72 -42.11
C ASN A 275 37.85 7.29 -43.54
N GLN A 276 39.06 6.80 -43.77
CA GLN A 276 39.45 6.24 -45.07
C GLN A 276 38.78 4.89 -45.36
N ASN A 277 38.50 4.09 -44.33
CA ASN A 277 37.97 2.73 -44.45
C ASN A 277 36.48 2.63 -44.06
N TRP A 278 35.79 3.76 -43.91
CA TRP A 278 34.42 3.83 -43.42
C TRP A 278 33.40 3.20 -44.38
N LEU A 279 32.35 2.58 -43.80
CA LEU A 279 31.21 2.04 -44.54
C LEU A 279 30.16 3.13 -44.84
N PRO A 280 29.33 3.01 -45.90
CA PRO A 280 28.40 4.06 -46.32
C PRO A 280 27.37 4.52 -45.27
N ASN A 281 27.09 3.69 -44.26
CA ASN A 281 26.09 3.94 -43.22
C ASN A 281 26.70 4.37 -41.88
N GLU A 282 28.02 4.49 -41.79
CA GLU A 282 28.70 4.91 -40.56
C GLU A 282 28.96 6.43 -40.58
N PRO A 283 28.87 7.14 -39.45
CA PRO A 283 29.17 8.56 -39.41
C PRO A 283 30.68 8.82 -39.51
N ARG A 284 31.09 9.84 -40.26
CA ARG A 284 32.48 10.32 -40.24
C ARG A 284 32.84 10.93 -38.90
N GLN A 285 34.04 10.65 -38.43
CA GLN A 285 34.59 11.25 -37.23
C GLN A 285 35.37 12.52 -37.58
N MET A 286 35.27 13.55 -36.73
CA MET A 286 36.05 14.79 -36.90
C MET A 286 37.39 14.66 -36.18
N PRO A 287 38.50 15.15 -36.75
CA PRO A 287 39.76 15.29 -36.02
C PRO A 287 39.54 16.08 -34.73
N GLN A 288 40.19 15.64 -33.66
CA GLN A 288 40.15 16.32 -32.38
C GLN A 288 41.14 17.49 -32.37
N CYS A 289 40.71 18.60 -31.77
CA CYS A 289 41.59 19.68 -31.35
C CYS A 289 42.02 19.47 -29.88
N PRO A 290 43.09 20.15 -29.41
CA PRO A 290 43.56 20.02 -28.04
C PRO A 290 42.46 20.21 -26.99
N GLU A 291 41.57 21.18 -27.19
CA GLU A 291 40.49 21.49 -26.25
C GLU A 291 39.46 20.37 -26.13
N TRP A 292 39.38 19.45 -27.10
CA TRP A 292 38.49 18.30 -27.06
C TRP A 292 39.20 17.05 -26.54
N ALA A 293 40.44 16.84 -26.95
CA ALA A 293 41.24 15.69 -26.53
C ALA A 293 41.58 15.72 -25.03
N PHE A 294 41.80 16.91 -24.47
CA PHE A 294 42.20 17.10 -23.08
C PHE A 294 41.09 17.72 -22.21
N LYS A 295 39.83 17.64 -22.67
CA LYS A 295 38.69 18.14 -21.90
C LYS A 295 38.41 17.23 -20.71
N GLU A 296 38.53 17.78 -19.50
CA GLU A 296 38.02 17.15 -18.28
C GLU A 296 36.81 17.95 -17.78
N GLU A 297 35.84 17.26 -17.18
CA GLU A 297 34.70 17.92 -16.56
C GLU A 297 35.13 18.65 -15.28
N VAL A 298 34.69 19.90 -15.14
CA VAL A 298 34.80 20.65 -13.88
C VAL A 298 33.69 20.21 -12.94
N GLY A 299 34.02 20.07 -11.65
CA GLY A 299 33.03 19.70 -10.65
C GLY A 299 32.03 20.83 -10.44
N GLU A 300 30.74 20.53 -10.56
CA GLU A 300 29.66 21.47 -10.21
C GLU A 300 28.91 20.96 -8.98
N ARG A 301 28.52 21.88 -8.09
CA ARG A 301 27.52 21.54 -7.06
C ARG A 301 26.18 21.30 -7.72
N SER A 302 25.40 20.38 -7.16
CA SER A 302 24.09 20.08 -7.73
C SER A 302 23.18 21.32 -7.68
N LYS A 303 22.47 21.58 -8.78
CA LYS A 303 21.59 22.75 -8.90
C LYS A 303 20.22 22.55 -8.24
N GLY A 304 19.87 21.31 -7.88
CA GLY A 304 18.55 20.91 -7.39
C GLY A 304 18.48 20.52 -5.91
N GLY A 305 19.54 20.75 -5.12
CA GLY A 305 19.61 20.25 -3.74
C GLY A 305 19.94 18.75 -3.64
N GLY A 306 20.46 18.15 -4.73
CA GLY A 306 21.22 16.91 -4.70
C GLY A 306 22.61 17.08 -4.09
N MET A 307 23.28 15.96 -3.87
CA MET A 307 24.21 15.70 -2.77
C MET A 307 25.28 16.77 -2.46
N ASP A 308 25.04 17.51 -1.37
CA ASP A 308 25.97 18.37 -0.64
C ASP A 308 26.11 17.78 0.79
N TRP A 309 26.86 16.68 0.93
CA TRP A 309 26.92 15.89 2.16
C TRP A 309 28.37 15.67 2.59
N TRP A 310 28.57 15.66 3.91
CA TRP A 310 29.84 15.32 4.53
C TRP A 310 29.84 13.82 4.86
N MET A 311 30.90 13.12 4.46
CA MET A 311 31.13 11.72 4.83
C MET A 311 31.91 11.69 6.15
N TYR A 312 31.36 10.99 7.15
CA TYR A 312 32.06 10.67 8.40
C TYR A 312 32.39 9.18 8.46
#